data_AF-A0A1N7S360-F1
#
_entry.id   AF-A0A1N7S360-F1
#
_cell.length_a   1.000
_cell.length_b   1.000
_cell.length_c   1.000
_cell.angle_alpha   90.00
_cell.angle_beta   90.00
_cell.angle_gamma   90.00
#
_symmetry.space_group_name_H-M   'P 1'
#
loop_
_entity.id
_entity.type
_entity.pdbx_description
1 polymer ?
#
loop_
_entity_poly.entity_id
_entity_poly.type
_entity_poly.pdbx_seq_one_letter_code
_entity_poly.pdbx_strand_id
1 'polypeptide(L)'
;MSTKDTIRFQEKTGELPGWTLYTEMFEQDDTVYLELEGVQADVIMIGSLWGHPPGTVVLRLPTATARQLGLVPQEWTRDASRLKE
;
A
#
# COMPACT_ATOMS: atom_id res chain seq x y z
N MET A 1 -24.96 -1.32 7.62
CA MET A 1 -24.72 -1.17 6.17
C MET A 1 -23.30 -0.68 6.01
N SER A 2 -22.48 -1.37 5.21
CA SER A 2 -21.14 -0.88 4.87
C SER A 2 -21.27 0.19 3.80
N THR A 3 -20.55 1.30 3.95
CA THR A 3 -20.47 2.39 2.96
C THR A 3 -19.33 2.19 1.94
N LYS A 4 -18.52 1.15 2.16
CA LYS A 4 -17.44 0.73 1.27
C LYS A 4 -17.99 0.05 0.01
N ASP A 5 -17.62 0.57 -1.15
CA ASP A 5 -17.79 -0.08 -2.45
C ASP A 5 -16.46 -0.75 -2.85
N THR A 6 -16.39 -2.07 -2.75
CA THR A 6 -15.15 -2.83 -2.94
C THR A 6 -14.79 -2.94 -4.42
N ILE A 7 -13.64 -2.39 -4.79
CA ILE A 7 -13.07 -2.49 -6.13
C ILE A 7 -12.34 -3.82 -6.32
N ARG A 8 -11.45 -4.15 -5.37
CA ARG A 8 -10.66 -5.39 -5.36
C ARG A 8 -10.34 -5.79 -3.93
N PHE A 9 -10.17 -7.09 -3.69
CA PHE A 9 -9.71 -7.57 -2.40
C PHE A 9 -8.94 -8.88 -2.55
N GLN A 10 -8.16 -9.18 -1.54
CA GLN A 10 -7.48 -10.45 -1.35
C GLN A 10 -7.73 -10.88 0.10
N GLU A 11 -8.31 -12.07 0.27
CA GLU A 11 -8.46 -12.64 1.61
C GLU A 11 -7.10 -13.05 2.16
N LYS A 12 -6.94 -12.83 3.47
CA LYS A 12 -5.77 -13.30 4.22
C LYS A 12 -5.68 -14.82 4.12
N THR A 13 -4.54 -15.33 3.65
CA THR A 13 -4.33 -16.77 3.43
C THR A 13 -2.98 -17.21 4.00
N GLY A 14 -3.01 -17.93 5.12
CA GLY A 14 -1.79 -18.36 5.81
C GLY A 14 -0.90 -17.16 6.20
N GLU A 15 0.33 -17.15 5.69
CA GLU A 15 1.31 -16.08 5.90
C GLU A 15 1.10 -14.86 4.99
N LEU A 16 0.20 -14.94 4.01
CA LEU A 16 -0.07 -13.84 3.10
C LEU A 16 -1.12 -12.90 3.69
N PRO A 17 -0.84 -11.58 3.73
CA PRO A 17 -1.76 -10.60 4.28
C PRO A 17 -3.02 -10.46 3.43
N GLY A 18 -4.11 -10.05 4.09
CA GLY A 18 -5.32 -9.63 3.42
C GLY A 18 -5.24 -8.16 3.02
N TRP A 19 -5.96 -7.76 1.98
CA TRP A 19 -6.12 -6.36 1.64
C TRP A 19 -7.43 -6.10 0.90
N THR A 20 -7.95 -4.88 1.01
CA THR A 20 -9.14 -4.43 0.31
C THR A 20 -8.90 -3.04 -0.27
N LEU A 21 -9.14 -2.90 -1.58
CA LEU A 21 -9.19 -1.64 -2.30
C LEU A 21 -10.67 -1.28 -2.52
N TYR A 22 -11.08 -0.11 -2.05
CA TYR A 22 -12.48 0.32 -2.08
C TYR A 22 -12.60 1.83 -2.28
N THR A 23 -13.79 2.29 -2.64
CA THR A 23 -14.23 3.68 -2.54
C THR A 23 -15.26 3.81 -1.43
N GLU A 24 -15.44 5.02 -0.91
CA GLU A 24 -16.53 5.33 0.02
C GLU A 24 -17.66 6.00 -0.75
N MET A 25 -18.90 5.49 -0.62
CA MET A 25 -20.04 5.97 -1.41
C MET A 25 -20.39 7.45 -1.19
N PHE A 26 -19.94 8.03 -0.07
CA PHE A 26 -20.19 9.43 0.29
C PHE A 26 -18.94 10.30 0.18
N GLU A 27 -17.81 9.74 -0.27
CA GLU A 27 -16.62 10.52 -0.55
C GLU A 27 -16.85 11.34 -1.83
N GLN A 28 -16.62 12.65 -1.74
CA GLN A 28 -16.88 13.58 -2.84
C GLN A 28 -15.67 13.73 -3.75
N ASP A 29 -14.48 13.40 -3.23
CA ASP A 29 -13.23 13.39 -3.98
C ASP A 29 -12.99 12.04 -4.70
N ASP A 30 -12.26 12.07 -5.81
CA ASP A 30 -11.86 10.86 -6.55
C ASP A 30 -10.74 10.12 -5.80
N THR A 31 -11.11 9.45 -4.71
CA THR A 31 -10.19 8.80 -3.78
C THR A 31 -10.45 7.31 -3.67
N VAL A 32 -9.37 6.52 -3.69
CA VAL A 32 -9.40 5.09 -3.38
C VAL A 32 -8.70 4.82 -2.06
N TYR A 33 -9.23 3.87 -1.30
CA TYR A 33 -8.69 3.46 -0.02
C TYR A 33 -8.11 2.06 -0.13
N LEU A 34 -6.87 1.90 0.32
CA LEU A 34 -6.22 0.60 0.47
C LEU A 34 -6.13 0.24 1.95
N GLU A 35 -6.90 -0.75 2.37
CA GLU A 35 -6.84 -1.34 3.71
C GLU A 35 -5.98 -2.59 3.68
N LEU A 36 -5.00 -2.66 4.58
CA LEU A 36 -4.05 -3.77 4.70
C LEU A 36 -4.27 -4.50 6.04
N GLU A 37 -4.50 -5.80 5.99
CA GLU A 37 -4.72 -6.64 7.17
C GLU A 37 -3.51 -7.54 7.45
N GLY A 38 -3.00 -7.51 8.68
CA GLY A 38 -1.86 -8.34 9.08
C GLY A 38 -0.52 -7.92 8.47
N VAL A 39 -0.42 -6.67 8.00
CA VAL A 39 0.80 -6.09 7.44
C VAL A 39 1.47 -5.21 8.48
N GLN A 40 2.75 -5.46 8.79
CA GLN A 40 3.58 -4.48 9.47
C GLN A 40 4.03 -3.43 8.45
N ALA A 41 3.57 -2.18 8.63
CA ALA A 41 3.92 -1.06 7.77
C ALA A 41 4.52 0.10 8.58
N ASP A 42 5.56 0.71 8.04
CA ASP A 42 6.10 1.98 8.55
C ASP A 42 5.70 3.10 7.58
N VAL A 43 5.13 4.18 8.13
CA VAL A 43 4.76 5.38 7.37
C VAL A 43 5.64 6.52 7.81
N ILE A 44 6.40 7.09 6.88
CA ILE A 44 7.27 8.24 7.14
C ILE A 44 6.84 9.37 6.22
N MET A 45 6.42 10.49 6.81
CA MET A 45 6.25 11.74 6.07
C MET A 45 7.62 12.41 5.89
N ILE A 46 7.99 12.63 4.63
CA ILE A 46 9.23 13.27 4.21
C ILE A 46 8.86 14.61 3.55
N GLY A 47 9.27 15.72 4.15
CA GLY A 47 8.96 17.07 3.66
C GLY A 47 7.89 17.81 4.46
N SER A 48 7.86 19.12 4.35
CA SER A 48 6.99 20.00 5.14
C SER A 48 5.57 20.04 4.56
N LEU A 49 4.54 19.89 5.40
CA LEU A 49 3.15 20.24 5.06
C LEU A 49 2.91 21.76 5.08
N TRP A 50 3.84 22.51 5.68
CA TRP A 50 3.80 23.96 5.76
C TRP A 50 4.63 24.53 4.60
N GLY A 51 3.95 24.86 3.50
CA GLY A 51 4.50 25.41 2.26
C GLY A 51 4.34 24.46 1.07
N HIS A 52 4.10 25.01 -0.12
CA HIS A 52 4.22 24.25 -1.37
C HIS A 52 5.67 23.75 -1.50
N PRO A 53 5.95 22.45 -1.77
CA PRO A 53 5.09 21.42 -2.39
C PRO A 53 4.45 20.40 -1.42
N PRO A 54 3.48 19.56 -1.89
CA PRO A 54 2.91 18.47 -1.11
C PRO A 54 4.00 17.57 -0.51
N GLY A 55 3.81 17.17 0.75
CA GLY A 55 4.72 16.26 1.45
C GLY A 55 4.85 14.92 0.74
N THR A 56 6.03 14.31 0.81
CA THR A 56 6.28 12.96 0.32
C THR A 56 5.93 11.96 1.42
N VAL A 57 5.32 10.82 1.08
CA VAL A 57 5.07 9.72 2.02
C VAL A 57 5.86 8.50 1.57
N VAL A 58 6.64 7.92 2.47
CA VAL A 58 7.31 6.64 2.25
C VAL A 58 6.59 5.57 3.06
N LEU A 59 6.08 4.57 2.34
CA LEU A 59 5.42 3.40 2.91
C LEU A 59 6.36 2.19 2.77
N ARG A 60 6.80 1.64 3.90
CA ARG A 60 7.61 0.41 3.93
C ARG A 60 6.69 -0.80 4.06
N LEU A 61 6.60 -1.57 2.98
CA LEU A 61 5.81 -2.81 2.93
C LEU A 61 6.71 -4.05 2.81
N PRO A 62 6.28 -5.21 3.32
CA PRO A 62 6.86 -6.50 2.95
C PRO A 62 6.77 -6.72 1.44
N THR A 63 7.82 -7.30 0.83
CA THR A 63 7.86 -7.59 -0.60
C THR A 63 6.68 -8.45 -1.07
N ALA A 64 6.24 -9.41 -0.25
CA ALA A 64 5.09 -10.25 -0.55
C ALA A 64 3.80 -9.42 -0.74
N THR A 65 3.54 -8.46 0.16
CA THR A 65 2.41 -7.53 0.07
C THR A 65 2.51 -6.67 -1.19
N ALA A 66 3.69 -6.10 -1.46
CA ALA A 66 3.90 -5.27 -2.65
C ALA A 66 3.64 -6.04 -3.96
N ARG A 67 3.98 -7.34 -4.01
CA ARG A 67 3.68 -8.23 -5.14
C ARG A 67 2.19 -8.50 -5.29
N GLN A 68 1.49 -8.80 -4.19
CA GLN A 68 0.04 -9.03 -4.22
C GLN A 68 -0.74 -7.79 -4.68
N LEU A 69 -0.26 -6.61 -4.30
CA LEU A 69 -0.80 -5.33 -4.75
C LEU A 69 -0.41 -4.95 -6.19
N GLY A 70 0.48 -5.73 -6.83
CA GLY A 70 1.00 -5.44 -8.17
C GLY A 70 1.93 -4.22 -8.23
N LEU A 71 2.46 -3.74 -7.09
CA LEU A 71 3.39 -2.61 -7.03
C LEU A 71 4.79 -2.98 -7.56
N VAL A 72 5.13 -4.26 -7.52
CA VAL A 72 6.36 -4.80 -8.12
C VAL A 72 6.04 -6.02 -8.98
N PRO A 73 6.81 -6.28 -10.06
CA PRO A 73 6.63 -7.48 -10.87
C PRO A 73 6.77 -8.78 -10.06
N GLN A 74 6.05 -9.84 -10.46
CA GLN A 74 6.18 -11.16 -9.83
C GLN A 74 7.59 -11.76 -9.95
N GLU A 75 8.36 -11.37 -10.96
CA GLU A 75 9.73 -11.87 -11.15
C GLU A 75 10.79 -10.99 -10.46
N TRP A 76 10.38 -9.88 -9.83
CA TRP A 76 11.32 -8.94 -9.25
C TRP A 76 12.07 -9.54 -8.05
N THR A 77 13.38 -9.72 -8.16
CA THR A 77 14.22 -10.07 -7.01
C THR A 77 15.00 -8.85 -6.54
N ARG A 78 15.29 -8.79 -5.23
CA ARG A 78 16.17 -7.76 -4.69
C ARG A 78 17.57 -7.99 -5.27
N ASP A 79 18.07 -7.03 -6.03
CA ASP A 79 19.47 -7.06 -6.48
C ASP A 79 20.40 -6.97 -5.27
N ALA A 80 21.03 -8.09 -4.93
CA ALA A 80 21.97 -8.21 -3.81
C ALA A 80 23.38 -7.69 -4.18
N SER A 81 23.59 -7.35 -5.45
CA SER A 81 24.87 -6.86 -5.98
C SER A 81 25.24 -5.48 -5.41
N ARG A 82 24.24 -4.69 -5.03
CA ARG A 82 24.39 -3.35 -4.41
C ARG A 82 24.68 -3.33 -2.90
N LEU A 83 24.77 -4.49 -2.24
CA LEU A 83 25.08 -4.58 -0.79
C LEU A 83 26.59 -4.73 -0.50
N LYS A 84 27.44 -4.68 -1.53
CA LYS A 84 28.90 -4.88 -1.42
C LYS A 84 29.74 -3.60 -1.51
N GLU A 85 29.14 -2.43 -1.33
CA GLU A 85 29.85 -1.13 -1.31
C GLU A 85 29.84 -0.52 0.09
#